data_AF-A0A6N3CBK6-F1
#
_entry.id   AF-A0A6N3CBK6-F1
#
_cell.length_a   1.000
_cell.length_b   1.000
_cell.length_c   1.000
_cell.angle_alpha   90.00
_cell.angle_beta   90.00
_cell.angle_gamma   90.00
#
_symmetry.space_group_name_H-M   'P 1'
#
loop_
_entity.id
_entity.type
_entity.pdbx_description
1 polymer ?
#
loop_
_entity_poly.entity_id
_entity_poly.type
_entity_poly.pdbx_seq_one_letter_code
_entity_poly.pdbx_strand_id
1 'polypeptide(L)'
;MERVYVKTKLLAKVDLKNDSEKYLTLESFDESAKKVIAVDKGKNFDNDSEGIWLDRNFVEKNHLKFDDDVTLVIANQTIHFPIKGLVESADKSYFTRSIEYLAPNSKNYAYGYVPEESLSQDD
;
A
#
# COMPACT_ATOMS: atom_id res chain seq x y z
N MET A 1 -23.01 -2.58 -9.31
CA MET A 1 -21.63 -2.55 -8.79
C MET A 1 -21.16 -1.11 -8.86
N GLU A 2 -20.87 -0.51 -7.70
CA GLU A 2 -20.29 0.83 -7.61
C GLU A 2 -18.85 0.74 -8.15
N ARG A 3 -18.50 1.53 -9.17
CA ARG A 3 -17.15 1.54 -9.74
C ARG A 3 -16.29 2.47 -8.92
N VAL A 4 -15.18 1.96 -8.44
CA VAL A 4 -14.18 2.72 -7.69
C VAL A 4 -13.03 3.05 -8.62
N TYR A 5 -12.66 4.33 -8.66
CA TYR A 5 -11.63 4.84 -9.54
C TYR A 5 -10.35 5.14 -8.74
N VAL A 6 -9.24 4.51 -9.13
CA VAL A 6 -7.91 4.90 -8.64
C VAL A 6 -7.62 6.29 -9.17
N LYS A 7 -7.31 7.23 -8.27
CA LYS A 7 -7.03 8.62 -8.62
C LYS A 7 -5.54 8.80 -8.89
N THR A 8 -4.71 8.37 -7.94
CA THR A 8 -3.25 8.42 -8.05
C THR A 8 -2.67 7.04 -7.84
N LYS A 9 -1.67 6.69 -8.67
CA LYS A 9 -0.88 5.47 -8.53
C LYS A 9 0.59 5.83 -8.57
N LEU A 10 1.33 5.41 -7.55
CA LEU A 10 2.74 5.74 -7.37
C LEU A 10 3.54 4.50 -6.96
N LEU A 11 4.74 4.36 -7.50
CA LEU A 11 5.69 3.34 -7.03
C LEU A 11 6.61 3.95 -5.97
N ALA A 12 6.61 3.37 -4.78
CA ALA A 12 7.46 3.78 -3.66
C ALA A 12 8.44 2.66 -3.31
N LYS A 13 9.69 3.01 -3.00
CA LYS A 13 10.66 2.05 -2.43
C LYS A 13 10.45 1.99 -0.92
N VAL A 14 10.49 0.79 -0.35
CA VAL A 14 10.43 0.61 1.11
C VAL A 14 11.85 0.64 1.67
N ASP A 15 12.08 1.49 2.67
CA ASP A 15 13.32 1.53 3.42
C ASP A 15 13.33 0.45 4.50
N LEU A 16 13.68 -0.77 4.09
CA LEU A 16 13.88 -1.92 4.97
C LEU A 16 15.28 -2.47 4.77
N LYS A 17 16.05 -2.57 5.85
CA LYS A 17 17.42 -3.13 5.84
C LYS A 17 17.38 -4.65 5.62
N ASN A 18 17.48 -5.08 4.36
CA ASN A 18 17.56 -6.50 3.98
C ASN A 18 18.20 -6.67 2.58
N ASP A 19 18.43 -7.92 2.19
CA ASP A 19 19.22 -8.29 1.00
C ASP A 19 18.55 -7.98 -0.35
N SER A 20 17.30 -7.53 -0.37
CA SER A 20 16.55 -7.28 -1.61
C SER A 20 15.73 -6.01 -1.51
N GLU A 21 15.79 -5.19 -2.55
CA GLU A 21 14.91 -4.01 -2.63
C GLU A 21 13.43 -4.40 -2.63
N LYS A 22 12.62 -3.53 -2.03
CA LYS A 22 11.18 -3.72 -1.85
C LYS A 22 10.45 -2.51 -2.35
N TYR A 23 9.32 -2.76 -2.99
CA TYR A 23 8.54 -1.72 -3.63
C TYR A 23 7.05 -1.91 -3.33
N LEU A 24 6.39 -0.79 -3.05
CA LEU A 24 4.94 -0.70 -2.93
C LEU A 24 4.39 0.09 -4.09
N THR A 25 3.34 -0.43 -4.69
CA THR A 25 2.43 0.35 -5.52
C THR A 25 1.38 0.97 -4.62
N LEU A 26 1.51 2.27 -4.37
CA LEU A 26 0.56 3.05 -3.61
C LEU A 26 -0.57 3.50 -4.53
N GLU A 27 -1.80 3.30 -4.08
CA GLU A 27 -3.00 3.76 -4.77
C GLU A 27 -3.83 4.61 -3.81
N SER A 28 -4.23 5.80 -4.26
CA SER A 28 -5.24 6.61 -3.58
C SER A 28 -6.53 6.63 -4.40
N PHE A 29 -7.65 6.86 -3.73
CA PHE A 29 -8.95 6.86 -4.36
C PHE A 29 -9.82 8.03 -3.89
N ASP A 30 -10.88 8.32 -4.64
CA ASP A 30 -11.96 9.17 -4.16
C ASP A 30 -12.75 8.53 -2.99
N GLU A 31 -13.61 9.32 -2.35
CA GLU A 31 -14.40 8.87 -1.18
C GLU A 31 -15.26 7.62 -1.45
N SER A 32 -15.58 7.30 -2.71
CA SER A 32 -16.40 6.12 -3.05
C SER A 32 -15.68 4.80 -2.78
N ALA A 33 -14.34 4.82 -2.70
CA ALA A 33 -13.50 3.66 -2.47
C ALA A 33 -13.56 3.09 -1.06
N LYS A 34 -14.00 3.89 -0.08
CA LYS A 34 -14.19 3.46 1.32
C LYS A 34 -15.03 2.17 1.42
N LYS A 35 -15.89 1.89 0.42
CA LYS A 35 -16.81 0.75 0.39
C LYS A 35 -16.24 -0.55 -0.18
N VAL A 36 -15.12 -0.53 -0.92
CA VAL A 36 -14.63 -1.73 -1.65
C VAL A 36 -13.34 -2.31 -1.10
N ILE A 37 -12.63 -1.57 -0.24
CA ILE A 37 -11.40 -2.05 0.38
C ILE A 37 -11.77 -2.99 1.53
N ALA A 38 -11.51 -4.28 1.33
CA ALA A 38 -11.63 -5.28 2.38
C ALA A 38 -10.44 -5.16 3.34
N VAL A 39 -10.72 -4.65 4.54
CA VAL A 39 -9.75 -4.61 5.64
C VAL A 39 -9.91 -5.87 6.48
N ASP A 40 -8.85 -6.66 6.56
CA ASP A 40 -8.79 -7.88 7.38
C ASP A 40 -8.50 -7.56 8.85
N LYS A 41 -7.64 -6.56 9.11
CA LYS A 41 -7.31 -6.09 10.46
C LYS A 41 -7.06 -4.60 10.49
N GLY A 42 -7.52 -3.91 11.53
CA GLY A 42 -7.27 -2.48 11.74
C GLY A 42 -8.50 -1.63 11.49
N LYS A 43 -8.30 -0.36 11.13
CA LYS A 43 -9.38 0.57 10.81
C LYS A 43 -9.86 0.34 9.38
N ASN A 44 -11.14 0.58 9.12
CA ASN A 44 -11.63 0.69 7.74
C ASN A 44 -10.87 1.81 7.02
N PHE A 45 -10.67 1.66 5.70
CA PHE A 45 -10.02 2.70 4.91
C PHE A 45 -10.81 4.01 4.99
N ASP A 46 -10.10 5.10 5.22
CA ASP A 46 -10.64 6.45 5.21
C ASP A 46 -9.62 7.41 4.56
N ASN A 47 -10.13 8.49 3.95
CA ASN A 47 -9.31 9.50 3.29
C ASN A 47 -8.96 10.67 4.22
N ASP A 48 -9.44 10.63 5.46
CA ASP A 48 -9.40 11.75 6.41
C ASP A 48 -8.30 11.57 7.47
N SER A 49 -7.72 10.38 7.56
CA SER A 49 -6.71 9.99 8.54
C SER A 49 -5.39 9.64 7.86
N GLU A 50 -4.30 10.17 8.40
CA GLU A 50 -2.95 9.78 7.99
C GLU A 50 -2.68 8.29 8.27
N GLY A 51 -2.13 7.61 7.27
CA GLY A 51 -1.65 6.24 7.39
C GLY A 51 -1.69 5.45 6.10
N ILE A 52 -1.29 4.19 6.22
CA ILE A 52 -1.29 3.24 5.10
C ILE A 52 -2.06 1.97 5.45
N TRP A 53 -2.81 1.46 4.47
CA TRP A 53 -3.44 0.16 4.49
C TRP A 53 -2.65 -0.77 3.58
N LEU A 54 -1.99 -1.77 4.16
CA LEU A 54 -0.93 -2.51 3.49
C LEU A 54 -1.33 -3.96 3.24
N ASP A 55 -0.90 -4.52 2.11
CA ASP A 55 -1.11 -5.94 1.81
C ASP A 55 -0.63 -6.83 2.97
N ARG A 56 -1.55 -7.67 3.46
CA ARG A 56 -1.28 -8.54 4.61
C ARG A 56 -0.07 -9.45 4.39
N ASN A 57 0.06 -10.01 3.18
CA ASN A 57 1.16 -10.95 2.88
C ASN A 57 2.52 -10.25 2.93
N PHE A 58 2.62 -9.01 2.47
CA PHE A 58 3.84 -8.22 2.55
C PHE A 58 4.25 -7.95 4.00
N VAL A 59 3.29 -7.58 4.84
CA VAL A 59 3.52 -7.31 6.27
C VAL A 59 4.07 -8.56 6.95
N GLU A 60 3.39 -9.71 6.78
CA GLU A 60 3.79 -10.98 7.39
C GLU A 60 5.16 -11.47 6.89
N LYS A 61 5.40 -11.45 5.57
CA LYS A 61 6.66 -11.94 4.96
C LYS A 61 7.88 -11.08 5.27
N ASN A 62 7.66 -9.81 5.65
CA ASN A 62 8.72 -8.88 6.03
C ASN A 62 8.79 -8.64 7.54
N HIS A 63 8.02 -9.40 8.34
CA HIS A 63 8.00 -9.32 9.79
C HIS A 63 7.64 -7.92 10.33
N LEU A 64 6.89 -7.16 9.55
CA LEU A 64 6.24 -5.92 9.99
C LEU A 64 5.04 -6.28 10.85
N LYS A 65 4.61 -5.36 11.72
CA LYS A 65 3.42 -5.52 12.54
C LYS A 65 2.39 -4.44 12.22
N PHE A 66 1.13 -4.78 12.54
CA PHE A 66 0.09 -3.77 12.67
C PHE A 66 0.51 -2.74 13.73
N ASP A 67 0.23 -1.46 13.49
CA ASP A 67 0.70 -0.29 14.25
C ASP A 67 2.22 0.00 14.20
N ASP A 68 3.01 -0.74 13.42
CA ASP A 68 4.37 -0.28 13.06
C ASP A 68 4.29 0.87 12.03
N ASP A 69 5.36 1.64 11.93
CA ASP A 69 5.56 2.56 10.82
C ASP A 69 6.27 1.86 9.65
N VAL A 70 5.80 2.10 8.43
CA VAL A 70 6.55 1.77 7.21
C VAL A 70 7.20 3.03 6.68
N THR A 71 8.49 2.93 6.36
CA THR A 71 9.27 4.04 5.82
C THR A 71 9.37 3.88 4.30
N LEU A 72 8.93 4.90 3.56
CA LEU A 72 8.91 4.91 2.10
C LEU A 72 9.82 6.01 1.56
N VAL A 73 10.54 5.69 0.49
CA VAL A 73 11.31 6.67 -0.28
C VAL A 73 10.54 6.99 -1.56
N ILE A 74 10.09 8.24 -1.65
CA ILE A 74 9.30 8.79 -2.75
C ILE A 74 9.96 10.09 -3.21
N ALA A 75 10.31 10.21 -4.49
CA ALA A 75 10.95 11.41 -5.04
C ALA A 75 12.15 11.91 -4.21
N ASN A 76 12.99 10.98 -3.73
CA ASN A 76 14.14 11.21 -2.84
C ASN A 76 13.80 11.79 -1.45
N GLN A 77 12.53 11.81 -1.07
CA GLN A 77 12.05 12.14 0.27
C GLN A 77 11.71 10.86 1.02
N THR A 78 12.03 10.84 2.31
CA THR A 78 11.67 9.75 3.22
C THR A 78 10.39 10.13 3.96
N ILE A 79 9.35 9.31 3.81
CA ILE A 79 8.04 9.52 4.40
C ILE A 79 7.72 8.31 5.30
N HIS A 80 7.19 8.58 6.49
CA HIS A 80 6.83 7.56 7.45
C HIS A 80 5.31 7.45 7.51
N PHE A 81 4.77 6.24 7.32
CA PHE A 81 3.34 5.99 7.43
C PHE A 81 3.05 4.96 8.52
N PRO A 82 2.17 5.28 9.49
CA PRO A 82 1.65 4.27 10.40
C PRO A 82 0.76 3.27 9.64
N ILE A 83 0.97 1.97 9.89
CA ILE A 83 0.13 0.91 9.31
C ILE A 83 -1.22 0.88 10.03
N LYS A 84 -2.25 1.49 9.42
CA LYS A 84 -3.61 1.61 9.97
C LYS A 84 -4.52 0.44 9.65
N GLY A 85 -4.15 -0.37 8.67
CA GLY A 85 -4.88 -1.60 8.35
C GLY A 85 -4.08 -2.58 7.51
N LEU A 86 -4.46 -3.84 7.63
CA LEU A 86 -4.02 -4.94 6.77
C LEU A 86 -5.15 -5.25 5.81
N VAL A 87 -4.84 -5.27 4.51
CA VAL A 87 -5.83 -5.47 3.45
C VAL A 87 -5.51 -6.69 2.61
N GLU A 88 -6.56 -7.21 1.99
CA GLU A 88 -6.46 -8.26 0.98
C GLU A 88 -7.38 -7.91 -0.19
N SER A 89 -6.87 -8.07 -1.41
CA SER A 89 -7.61 -7.86 -2.64
C SER A 89 -7.50 -9.09 -3.51
N ALA A 90 -8.64 -9.73 -3.79
CA ALA A 90 -8.71 -10.90 -4.66
C ALA A 90 -8.13 -10.60 -6.06
N ASP A 91 -8.35 -9.39 -6.58
CA ASP A 91 -7.83 -8.95 -7.87
C ASP A 91 -6.29 -8.77 -7.87
N LYS A 92 -5.69 -8.65 -6.69
CA LYS A 92 -4.24 -8.47 -6.50
C LYS A 92 -3.56 -9.70 -5.88
N SER A 93 -4.25 -10.84 -5.76
CA SER A 93 -3.65 -12.09 -5.27
C SER A 93 -2.47 -12.58 -6.11
N TYR A 94 -2.42 -12.18 -7.39
CA TYR A 94 -1.30 -12.45 -8.31
C TYR A 94 -0.43 -11.21 -8.59
N PHE A 95 -0.40 -10.24 -7.68
CA PHE A 95 0.37 -9.02 -7.89
C PHE A 95 1.87 -9.34 -8.03
N THR A 96 2.41 -8.99 -9.19
CA THR A 96 3.82 -9.12 -9.53
C THR A 96 4.35 -7.76 -9.99
N ARG A 97 5.67 -7.55 -9.88
CA ARG A 97 6.32 -6.28 -10.28
C ARG A 97 5.96 -5.87 -11.71
N SER A 98 5.82 -6.83 -12.61
CA SER A 98 5.36 -6.65 -13.98
C SER A 98 4.64 -7.92 -14.45
N ILE A 99 3.81 -7.79 -15.48
CA ILE A 99 3.09 -8.90 -16.12
C ILE A 99 4.02 -10.01 -16.64
N GLU A 100 5.30 -9.73 -16.82
CA GLU A 100 6.32 -10.69 -17.27
C GLU A 100 6.74 -11.66 -16.17
N TYR A 101 6.51 -11.30 -14.90
CA TYR A 101 6.71 -12.20 -13.78
C TYR A 101 5.43 -12.99 -13.54
N LEU A 102 5.52 -14.31 -13.73
CA LEU A 102 4.38 -15.24 -13.62
C LEU A 102 4.11 -15.70 -12.17
N ALA A 103 5.05 -15.49 -11.24
CA ALA A 103 4.94 -15.92 -9.85
C ALA A 103 4.75 -14.74 -8.88
N PRO A 104 3.76 -14.78 -7.96
CA PRO A 104 3.58 -13.75 -6.93
C PRO A 104 4.86 -13.57 -6.11
N ASN A 105 5.25 -12.32 -5.88
CA ASN A 105 6.40 -11.99 -5.04
C ASN A 105 6.04 -10.93 -4.01
N SER A 106 5.04 -11.23 -3.17
CA SER A 106 4.61 -10.34 -2.08
C SER A 106 5.64 -10.13 -0.98
N LYS A 107 6.82 -10.78 -1.04
CA LYS A 107 7.95 -10.42 -0.18
C LYS A 107 8.62 -9.12 -0.64
N ASN A 108 8.74 -8.90 -1.94
CA ASN A 108 9.45 -7.75 -2.50
C ASN A 108 8.52 -6.72 -3.17
N TYR A 109 7.35 -7.14 -3.63
CA TYR A 109 6.44 -6.30 -4.41
C TYR A 109 5.03 -6.46 -3.88
N ALA A 110 4.43 -5.35 -3.44
CA ALA A 110 3.06 -5.35 -2.95
C ALA A 110 2.34 -4.05 -3.30
N TYR A 111 1.12 -3.92 -2.80
CA TYR A 111 0.31 -2.72 -2.93
C TYR A 111 -0.08 -2.19 -1.56
N GLY A 112 -0.38 -0.90 -1.50
CA GLY A 112 -0.94 -0.25 -0.33
C GLY A 112 -1.89 0.86 -0.72
N TYR A 113 -2.79 1.20 0.18
CA TYR A 113 -3.72 2.31 0.01
C TYR A 113 -3.36 3.43 0.97
N VAL A 114 -3.40 4.65 0.48
CA VAL A 114 -3.14 5.86 1.26
C VAL A 114 -4.20 6.92 0.92
N PRO A 115 -4.50 7.83 1.85
CA PRO A 115 -5.32 9.01 1.56
C PRO A 115 -4.75 9.80 0.38
N GLU A 116 -5.62 10.49 -0.36
CA GLU A 116 -5.19 11.32 -1.49
C GLU A 116 -4.18 12.39 -1.07
N GLU A 117 -4.45 13.08 0.04
CA GLU A 117 -3.62 14.15 0.58
C GLU A 117 -2.23 13.66 1.01
N SER A 118 -2.07 12.35 1.27
CA SER A 118 -0.76 11.77 1.61
C SER A 118 0.20 11.67 0.42
N LEU A 119 -0.31 11.85 -0.81
CA LEU A 119 0.47 11.80 -2.05
C LEU A 119 0.54 13.14 -2.78
N SER A 120 -0.27 14.13 -2.40
CA SER A 120 -0.13 15.49 -2.91
C SER A 120 1.13 16.11 -2.35
N GLN A 121 2.11 16.38 -3.21
CA GLN A 121 3.17 17.32 -2.91
C GLN A 121 2.54 18.71 -2.98
N ASP A 122 2.69 19.53 -1.93
CA ASP A 122 2.33 20.95 -2.02
C ASP A 122 3.16 21.60 -3.14
N ASP A 123 2.48 22.12 -4.17
CA ASP A 123 3.06 22.96 -5.23
C ASP A 123 3.40 24.38 -4.72
#